data_AF-A0A938D623-F1
#
_entry.id   AF-A0A938D623-F1
#
_cell.length_a   1.000
_cell.length_b   1.000
_cell.length_c   1.000
_cell.angle_alpha   90.00
_cell.angle_beta   90.00
_cell.angle_gamma   90.00
#
_symmetry.space_group_name_H-M   'P 1'
#
loop_
_entity.id
_entity.type
_entity.pdbx_description
1 polymer ?
#
loop_
_entity_poly.entity_id
_entity_poly.type
_entity_poly.pdbx_seq_one_letter_code
_entity_poly.pdbx_strand_id
1 'polypeptide(L)'
;MDMEALRRDIAARLDGGLETEVWPRAGTSDEVNAIVRRLQVEAGDDLEKKLVIGGFTLHTIVAEDMPQPCETCMYYKVHARFCDLPELMLPVEPEWSCRLWRI
;
A
#
# COMPACT_ATOMS: atom_id res chain seq x y z
N MET A 1 -7.57 -17.67 3.70
CA MET A 1 -7.67 -16.63 4.74
C MET A 1 -8.82 -15.73 4.35
N ASP A 2 -9.72 -15.40 5.26
CA ASP A 2 -10.82 -14.48 4.97
C ASP A 2 -10.24 -13.08 4.68
N MET A 3 -10.50 -12.53 3.49
CA MET A 3 -9.98 -11.22 3.07
C MET A 3 -10.45 -10.11 4.00
N GLU A 4 -11.66 -10.23 4.57
CA GLU A 4 -12.18 -9.25 5.52
C GLU A 4 -11.41 -9.29 6.85
N ALA A 5 -11.08 -10.50 7.33
CA ALA A 5 -10.26 -10.67 8.51
C ALA A 5 -8.85 -10.10 8.32
N LEU A 6 -8.23 -10.36 7.16
CA LEU A 6 -6.91 -9.80 6.84
C LEU A 6 -6.94 -8.27 6.72
N ARG A 7 -7.98 -7.69 6.10
CA ARG A 7 -8.12 -6.22 6.02
C ARG A 7 -8.23 -5.59 7.41
N ARG A 8 -9.01 -6.21 8.32
CA ARG A 8 -9.11 -5.75 9.71
C ARG A 8 -7.80 -5.88 10.47
N ASP A 9 -7.02 -6.94 10.24
CA ASP A 9 -5.69 -7.09 10.85
C ASP A 9 -4.74 -5.98 10.39
N ILE A 10 -4.71 -5.70 9.08
CA ILE A 10 -3.94 -4.58 8.52
C ILE A 10 -4.36 -3.25 9.16
N ALA A 11 -5.68 -3.01 9.23
CA ALA A 11 -6.22 -1.80 9.83
C ALA A 11 -5.78 -1.64 11.29
N ALA A 12 -5.90 -2.71 12.09
CA ALA A 12 -5.52 -2.71 13.48
C ALA A 12 -4.02 -2.47 13.69
N ARG A 13 -3.14 -2.97 12.81
CA ARG A 13 -1.70 -2.72 12.89
C ARG A 13 -1.36 -1.26 12.62
N LEU A 14 -1.93 -0.69 11.56
CA LEU A 14 -1.68 0.70 11.18
C LEU A 14 -2.26 1.68 12.21
N ASP A 15 -3.46 1.43 12.73
CA ASP A 15 -4.07 2.22 13.80
C ASP A 15 -3.35 2.01 15.15
N GLY A 16 -2.80 0.82 15.36
CA GLY A 16 -1.99 0.45 16.54
C GLY A 16 -0.58 1.04 16.57
N GLY A 17 -0.22 1.89 15.60
CA GLY A 17 1.04 2.63 15.57
C GLY A 17 2.18 1.97 14.80
N LEU A 18 1.88 1.03 13.88
CA LEU A 18 2.89 0.53 12.95
C LEU A 18 3.40 1.69 12.06
N GLU A 19 4.65 2.10 12.28
CA GLU A 19 5.30 3.14 11.48
C GLU A 19 5.64 2.62 10.08
N THR A 20 5.12 3.26 9.03
CA THR A 20 5.39 2.90 7.64
C THR A 20 6.20 3.97 6.93
N GLU A 21 6.95 3.59 5.90
CA GLU A 21 7.74 4.52 5.10
C GLU A 21 6.82 5.29 4.15
N VAL A 22 5.98 6.21 4.64
CA VAL A 22 5.02 6.96 3.79
C VAL A 22 5.73 7.84 2.76
N TRP A 23 6.92 8.34 3.09
CA TRP A 23 7.75 9.21 2.27
C TRP A 23 9.18 8.64 2.12
N PRO A 24 9.88 8.93 1.01
CA PRO A 24 9.39 9.61 -0.18
C PRO A 24 8.40 8.74 -0.97
N ARG A 25 7.46 9.39 -1.66
CA ARG A 25 6.58 8.71 -2.63
C ARG A 25 7.31 8.55 -3.95
N ALA A 26 7.01 7.48 -4.66
CA ALA A 26 7.61 7.23 -5.96
C ALA A 26 6.83 8.00 -7.04
N GLY A 27 7.45 9.06 -7.57
CA GLY A 27 6.90 9.86 -8.66
C GLY A 27 7.36 9.36 -10.04
N THR A 28 8.44 8.57 -10.09
CA THR A 28 9.01 8.02 -11.33
C THR A 28 8.94 6.50 -11.38
N SER A 29 9.02 5.95 -12.60
CA SER A 29 9.08 4.50 -12.81
C SER A 29 10.29 3.85 -12.13
N ASP A 30 11.44 4.53 -12.11
CA ASP A 30 12.67 4.03 -11.49
C ASP A 30 12.53 3.93 -9.98
N GLU A 31 11.91 4.92 -9.33
CA GLU A 31 11.63 4.91 -7.90
C GLU A 31 10.65 3.79 -7.52
N VAL A 32 9.60 3.58 -8.32
CA VAL A 32 8.70 2.46 -8.07
C VAL A 32 9.41 1.12 -8.23
N ASN A 33 10.20 0.94 -9.29
CA ASN A 33 10.96 -0.29 -9.50
C ASN A 33 11.93 -0.55 -8.35
N ALA A 34 12.53 0.50 -7.77
CA ALA A 34 13.38 0.38 -6.59
C ALA A 34 12.60 -0.12 -5.36
N ILE A 35 11.40 0.40 -5.10
CA ILE A 35 10.56 -0.04 -3.97
C ILE A 35 10.03 -1.46 -4.21
N VAL A 36 9.59 -1.77 -5.43
CA VAL A 36 9.18 -3.12 -5.85
C VAL A 36 10.30 -4.13 -5.59
N ARG A 37 11.54 -3.79 -5.99
CA ARG A 37 12.70 -4.64 -5.72
C ARG A 37 12.94 -4.83 -4.23
N ARG A 38 12.76 -3.79 -3.41
CA ARG A 38 12.83 -3.92 -1.94
C ARG A 38 11.75 -4.84 -1.39
N LEU A 39 10.51 -4.72 -1.85
CA LEU A 39 9.43 -5.64 -1.44
C LEU A 39 9.77 -7.10 -1.79
N GLN A 40 10.28 -7.35 -2.99
CA GLN A 40 10.67 -8.70 -3.42
C GLN A 40 11.82 -9.29 -2.58
N VAL A 41 12.80 -8.48 -2.21
CA VAL A 41 14.02 -8.94 -1.50
C VAL A 41 13.82 -8.99 0.01
N GLU A 42 13.16 -7.98 0.59
CA GLU A 42 13.10 -7.77 2.03
C GLU A 42 11.80 -8.29 2.66
N ALA A 43 10.66 -8.12 1.97
CA ALA A 43 9.35 -8.47 2.51
C ALA A 43 8.96 -9.92 2.19
N GLY A 44 9.04 -10.35 0.93
CA GLY A 44 8.54 -11.69 0.55
C GLY A 44 7.08 -11.86 0.94
N ASP A 45 6.76 -12.79 1.84
CA ASP A 45 5.42 -13.03 2.38
C ASP A 45 5.14 -12.33 3.73
N ASP A 46 6.10 -11.58 4.26
CA ASP A 46 5.97 -10.84 5.52
C ASP A 46 5.03 -9.64 5.36
N LEU A 47 3.84 -9.75 5.95
CA LEU A 47 2.80 -8.72 5.88
C LEU A 47 3.28 -7.38 6.45
N GLU A 48 3.94 -7.39 7.60
CA GLU A 48 4.34 -6.16 8.27
C GLU A 48 5.37 -5.41 7.42
N LYS A 49 6.37 -6.13 6.89
CA LYS A 49 7.35 -5.52 5.97
C LYS A 49 6.71 -4.99 4.68
N LYS A 50 5.70 -5.67 4.13
CA LYS A 50 4.94 -5.15 2.98
C LYS A 50 4.26 -3.83 3.32
N LEU A 51 3.64 -3.72 4.49
CA LEU A 51 2.98 -2.50 4.93
C LEU A 51 3.98 -1.36 5.15
N VAL A 52 5.13 -1.66 5.77
CA VAL A 52 6.18 -0.68 6.05
C VAL A 52 6.84 -0.17 4.77
N ILE A 53 7.38 -1.07 3.94
CA ILE A 53 8.08 -0.69 2.70
C ILE A 53 7.10 -0.09 1.68
N GLY A 54 5.88 -0.61 1.62
CA GLY A 54 4.80 -0.05 0.80
C GLY A 54 4.29 1.31 1.28
N GLY A 55 4.65 1.75 2.49
CA GLY A 55 4.26 3.06 3.02
C GLY A 55 2.75 3.20 3.20
N PHE A 56 2.09 2.16 3.72
CA PHE A 56 0.64 2.12 3.86
C PHE A 56 0.13 3.05 4.96
N THR A 57 -1.03 3.64 4.69
CA THR A 57 -1.76 4.56 5.58
C THR A 57 -3.25 4.29 5.48
N LEU A 58 -3.97 4.48 6.59
CA LEU A 58 -5.43 4.29 6.67
C LEU A 58 -6.24 5.46 6.10
N HIS A 59 -5.56 6.49 5.59
CA HIS A 59 -6.17 7.70 5.10
C HIS A 59 -5.47 8.17 3.83
N THR A 60 -6.18 8.98 3.05
CA THR A 60 -5.64 9.56 1.83
C THR A 60 -4.45 10.46 2.14
N ILE A 61 -3.33 10.23 1.46
CA ILE A 61 -2.20 11.15 1.44
C ILE A 61 -2.34 12.10 0.26
N VAL A 62 -2.08 13.38 0.51
CA VAL A 62 -1.95 14.40 -0.54
C VAL A 62 -0.46 14.59 -0.82
N ALA A 63 -0.06 14.35 -2.06
CA ALA A 63 1.31 14.57 -2.53
C ALA A 63 1.25 15.28 -3.88
N GLU A 64 2.14 16.25 -4.10
CA GLU A 64 2.16 17.06 -5.33
C GLU A 64 0.79 17.70 -5.64
N ASP A 65 0.14 18.24 -4.60
CA ASP A 65 -1.21 18.83 -4.66
C ASP A 65 -2.31 17.88 -5.16
N MET A 66 -2.05 16.57 -5.19
CA MET A 66 -2.98 15.55 -5.64
C MET A 66 -3.32 14.56 -4.52
N PRO A 67 -4.61 14.26 -4.27
CA PRO A 67 -5.01 13.17 -3.39
C PRO A 67 -4.68 11.82 -4.03
N GLN A 68 -4.02 10.94 -3.28
CA GLN A 68 -3.54 9.65 -3.76
C GLN A 68 -4.20 8.45 -3.03
N PRO A 69 -5.54 8.30 -3.04
CA PRO A 69 -6.22 7.17 -2.40
C PRO A 69 -6.08 5.89 -3.23
N CYS A 70 -6.22 4.72 -2.60
CA CYS A 70 -6.21 3.44 -3.28
C CYS A 70 -7.27 3.37 -4.37
N GLU A 71 -8.45 3.97 -4.18
CA GLU A 71 -9.53 3.93 -5.17
C GLU A 71 -9.19 4.51 -6.55
N THR A 72 -8.23 5.43 -6.60
CA THR A 72 -7.74 6.02 -7.86
C THR A 72 -6.49 5.33 -8.39
N CYS A 73 -5.88 4.41 -7.63
CA CYS A 73 -4.66 3.71 -8.03
C CYS A 73 -4.92 2.67 -9.14
N MET A 74 -4.03 2.56 -10.13
CA MET A 74 -4.12 1.59 -11.23
C MET A 74 -4.18 0.12 -10.79
N TYR A 75 -3.67 -0.20 -9.59
CA TYR A 75 -3.65 -1.56 -9.04
C TYR A 75 -4.89 -1.90 -8.21
N TYR A 76 -5.77 -0.95 -7.95
CA TYR A 76 -6.94 -1.20 -7.11
C TYR A 76 -8.07 -1.89 -7.87
N LYS A 77 -8.62 -2.94 -7.27
CA LYS A 77 -9.78 -3.67 -7.78
C LYS A 77 -11.02 -3.29 -6.98
N VAL A 78 -11.82 -2.39 -7.54
CA VAL A 78 -13.00 -1.78 -6.88
C VAL A 78 -13.97 -2.79 -6.24
N HIS A 79 -14.35 -3.84 -6.97
CA HIS A 79 -15.31 -4.83 -6.46
C HIS A 79 -14.72 -5.74 -5.37
N ALA A 80 -13.40 -5.93 -5.36
CA ALA A 80 -12.71 -6.80 -4.41
C ALA A 80 -12.14 -6.04 -3.19
N ARG A 81 -12.04 -4.70 -3.27
CA ARG A 81 -11.36 -3.87 -2.26
C ARG A 81 -9.95 -4.42 -1.99
N PHE A 82 -9.15 -4.43 -3.05
CA PHE A 82 -7.91 -5.20 -3.14
C PHE A 82 -6.86 -4.51 -4.00
N CYS A 83 -5.59 -4.58 -3.58
CA CYS A 83 -4.43 -4.11 -4.31
C CYS A 83 -3.79 -5.29 -5.08
N ASP A 84 -3.82 -5.21 -6.42
CA ASP A 84 -3.35 -6.25 -7.35
C ASP A 84 -1.90 -6.03 -7.80
N LEU A 85 -1.13 -5.23 -7.07
CA LEU A 85 0.32 -5.16 -7.27
C LEU A 85 0.93 -6.48 -6.78
N PRO A 86 1.64 -7.26 -7.63
CA PRO A 86 2.09 -8.61 -7.29
C PRO A 86 2.90 -8.72 -5.99
N GLU A 87 3.71 -7.71 -5.68
CA GLU A 87 4.54 -7.66 -4.48
C GLU A 87 3.74 -7.41 -3.20
N LEU A 88 2.56 -6.81 -3.31
CA LEU A 88 1.68 -6.52 -2.19
C LEU A 88 0.59 -7.58 -2.08
N MET A 89 -0.30 -7.66 -3.07
CA MET A 89 -1.43 -8.59 -3.10
C MET A 89 -2.23 -8.58 -1.78
N LEU A 90 -2.66 -7.39 -1.35
CA LEU A 90 -3.31 -7.17 -0.05
C LEU A 90 -4.75 -6.64 -0.21
N PRO A 91 -5.70 -7.03 0.67
CA PRO A 91 -6.97 -6.34 0.77
C PRO A 91 -6.76 -4.94 1.37
N VAL A 92 -7.41 -3.94 0.80
CA VAL A 92 -7.27 -2.52 1.16
C VAL A 92 -8.64 -1.84 1.10
N GLU A 93 -8.82 -0.71 1.80
CA GLU A 93 -10.01 0.14 1.63
C GLU A 93 -9.76 1.26 0.60
N PRO A 94 -10.81 1.81 -0.04
CA PRO A 94 -10.68 2.83 -1.07
C PRO A 94 -9.93 4.09 -0.60
N GLU A 95 -10.13 4.51 0.65
CA GLU A 95 -9.54 5.71 1.25
C GLU A 95 -8.12 5.53 1.77
N TRP A 96 -7.58 4.30 1.75
CA TRP A 96 -6.20 4.07 2.15
C TRP A 96 -5.22 4.62 1.13
N SER A 97 -3.94 4.67 1.48
CA SER A 97 -2.92 5.11 0.54
C SER A 97 -1.58 4.39 0.78
N CYS A 98 -0.81 4.18 -0.28
CA CYS A 98 0.54 3.62 -0.21
C CYS A 98 1.50 4.47 -1.06
N ARG A 99 2.80 4.43 -0.76
CA ARG A 99 3.79 5.29 -1.46
C ARG A 99 4.12 4.86 -2.90
N LEU A 100 3.53 3.74 -3.33
CA LEU A 100 3.58 3.19 -4.69
C LEU A 100 2.35 3.58 -5.53
N TRP A 101 1.47 4.44 -5.01
CA TRP A 101 0.28 4.90 -5.72
C TRP A 101 0.63 5.47 -7.10
N ARG A 102 -0.16 5.11 -8.11
CA ARG A 102 0.01 5.56 -9.51
C ARG A 102 -1.31 5.51 -10.28
N ILE A 103 -1.40 6.33 -11.33
CA ILE A 103 -2.50 6.39 -12.32
C ILE A 103 -1.99 6.14 -13.73
#